data_AF-K2FCK4-F1
#
_entry.id   AF-K2FCK4-F1
#
_cell.length_a   1.000
_cell.length_b   1.000
_cell.length_c   1.000
_cell.angle_alpha   90.00
_cell.angle_beta   90.00
_cell.angle_gamma   90.00
#
_symmetry.space_group_name_H-M   'P 1'
#
loop_
_entity.id
_entity.type
_entity.pdbx_description
1 polymer ?
#
loop_
_entity_poly.entity_id
_entity_poly.type
_entity_poly.pdbx_seq_one_letter_code
_entity_poly.pdbx_strand_id
1 'polypeptide(L)'
;MRNELNNIQWCPWCWDYLILWAIRKWLIELWVDKKDVVIVSWIWCSGKISQYIDAYAAETLHWRSIPFWTWVKLSNPNLKVICIWWDWDWYGIWLGHFLHACRRDIDITYLVLDNENYALTTGQTSPTTPIWIKTKSTKEWNPSNPFNPVKLAESAWCRFTREIDSKNVIGMREAIKEAIMHPWFSHLNIIQACPSWKVW
;
A
#
# COMPACT_ATOMS: atom_id res chain seq x y z
N MET A 1 -9.33 -22.64 -3.44
CA MET A 1 -8.70 -21.55 -4.19
C MET A 1 -9.74 -20.50 -4.48
N ARG A 2 -9.37 -19.22 -4.54
CA ARG A 2 -10.30 -18.13 -4.85
C ARG A 2 -10.68 -18.19 -6.33
N ASN A 3 -11.96 -18.05 -6.63
CA ASN A 3 -12.46 -17.97 -8.00
C ASN A 3 -12.47 -16.50 -8.46
N GLU A 4 -12.47 -16.26 -9.77
CA GLU A 4 -12.61 -14.91 -10.37
C GLU A 4 -11.50 -13.89 -10.10
N LEU A 5 -10.26 -14.34 -9.84
CA LEU A 5 -9.10 -13.45 -9.62
C LEU A 5 -8.83 -12.45 -10.75
N ASN A 6 -9.38 -12.67 -11.94
CA ASN A 6 -9.20 -11.81 -13.11
C ASN A 6 -10.39 -10.87 -13.37
N ASN A 7 -11.45 -10.92 -12.57
CA ASN A 7 -12.60 -10.02 -12.66
C ASN A 7 -12.31 -8.71 -11.90
N ILE A 8 -11.34 -7.95 -12.41
CA ILE A 8 -10.83 -6.74 -11.75
C ILE A 8 -11.77 -5.56 -12.01
N GLN A 9 -12.18 -4.88 -10.95
CA GLN A 9 -13.18 -3.80 -10.98
C GLN A 9 -12.58 -2.39 -10.97
N TRP A 10 -11.28 -2.26 -11.23
CA TRP A 10 -10.62 -0.96 -11.32
C TRP A 10 -10.99 -0.23 -12.61
N CYS A 11 -10.83 1.08 -12.60
CA CYS A 11 -11.03 1.90 -13.78
C CYS A 11 -10.06 1.46 -14.89
N PRO A 12 -10.47 1.54 -16.18
CA PRO A 12 -9.55 1.37 -17.28
C PRO A 12 -8.31 2.27 -17.09
N TRP A 13 -7.13 1.71 -17.35
CA TRP A 13 -5.83 2.39 -17.18
C TRP A 13 -5.44 2.73 -15.73
N CYS A 14 -6.07 2.13 -14.71
CA CYS A 14 -5.58 2.26 -13.35
C CYS A 14 -4.15 1.69 -13.21
N TRP A 15 -3.30 2.30 -12.37
CA TRP A 15 -1.93 1.83 -12.22
C TRP A 15 -1.80 0.74 -11.15
N ASP A 16 -2.86 0.54 -10.34
CA ASP A 16 -3.04 -0.64 -9.48
C ASP A 16 -2.83 -1.96 -10.25
N TYR A 17 -3.15 -2.01 -11.56
CA TYR A 17 -2.91 -3.18 -12.41
C TYR A 17 -1.42 -3.54 -12.52
N LEU A 18 -0.54 -2.55 -12.63
CA LEU A 18 0.92 -2.78 -12.72
C LEU A 18 1.46 -3.31 -11.39
N ILE A 19 0.95 -2.80 -10.28
CA ILE A 19 1.36 -3.18 -8.93
C ILE A 19 0.87 -4.60 -8.63
N LEU A 20 -0.37 -4.93 -8.97
CA LEU A 20 -0.91 -6.29 -8.88
C LEU A 20 -0.08 -7.27 -9.72
N TRP A 21 0.28 -6.89 -10.94
CA TRP A 21 1.14 -7.72 -11.79
C TRP A 21 2.50 -7.98 -11.14
N ALA A 22 3.14 -6.94 -10.58
CA ALA A 22 4.43 -7.06 -9.92
C ALA A 22 4.37 -7.97 -8.69
N ILE A 23 3.35 -7.84 -7.85
CA ILE A 23 3.14 -8.70 -6.67
C ILE A 23 2.90 -10.16 -7.09
N ARG A 24 2.04 -10.39 -8.10
CA ARG A 24 1.79 -11.74 -8.63
C ARG A 24 3.06 -12.38 -9.20
N LYS A 25 3.89 -11.61 -9.90
CA LYS A 25 5.17 -12.10 -10.44
C LYS A 25 6.14 -12.49 -9.33
N TRP A 26 6.26 -11.65 -8.30
CA TRP A 26 7.12 -11.93 -7.16
C TRP A 26 6.71 -13.21 -6.42
N LEU A 27 5.41 -13.42 -6.19
CA LEU A 27 4.89 -14.64 -5.55
C LEU A 27 5.32 -15.92 -6.29
N ILE A 28 5.38 -15.86 -7.63
CA ILE A 28 5.83 -16.97 -8.47
C ILE A 28 7.36 -17.11 -8.42
N GLU A 29 8.10 -16.01 -8.54
CA GLU A 29 9.56 -16.00 -8.63
C GLU A 29 10.25 -16.50 -7.35
N LEU A 30 9.67 -16.23 -6.18
CA LEU A 30 10.24 -16.64 -4.91
C LEU A 30 9.81 -18.03 -4.43
N TRP A 31 8.99 -18.74 -5.20
CA TRP A 31 8.47 -20.06 -4.83
C TRP A 31 7.82 -20.06 -3.44
N VAL A 32 7.20 -18.93 -3.06
CA VAL A 32 6.51 -18.84 -1.78
C VAL A 32 5.20 -19.57 -1.90
N ASP A 33 5.02 -20.56 -1.03
CA ASP A 33 3.78 -21.32 -0.96
C ASP A 33 2.62 -20.39 -0.58
N LYS A 34 1.54 -20.44 -1.37
CA LYS A 34 0.36 -19.57 -1.20
C LYS A 34 -0.24 -19.64 0.21
N LYS A 35 -0.06 -20.77 0.89
CA LYS A 35 -0.51 -21.03 2.26
C LYS A 35 0.29 -20.23 3.32
N ASP A 36 1.49 -19.80 2.97
CA ASP A 36 2.41 -19.10 3.87
C ASP A 36 2.34 -17.57 3.68
N VAL A 37 1.48 -17.09 2.77
CA VAL A 37 1.27 -15.66 2.49
C VAL A 37 -0.09 -15.22 3.00
N VAL A 38 -0.11 -14.10 3.73
CA VAL A 38 -1.34 -13.41 4.12
C VAL A 38 -1.29 -11.98 3.59
N ILE A 39 -2.21 -11.65 2.68
CA ILE A 39 -2.42 -10.28 2.21
C ILE A 39 -3.44 -9.61 3.14
N VAL A 40 -3.07 -8.51 3.77
CA VAL A 40 -3.98 -7.73 4.62
C VAL A 40 -4.27 -6.40 3.94
N SER A 41 -5.54 -6.12 3.70
CA SER A 41 -6.01 -4.94 2.99
C SER A 41 -7.34 -4.45 3.58
N TRP A 42 -8.09 -3.64 2.81
CA TRP A 42 -9.31 -3.00 3.25
C TRP A 42 -10.25 -2.55 2.12
N ILE A 43 -11.32 -1.82 2.46
CA ILE A 43 -12.37 -1.36 1.56
C ILE A 43 -11.95 -0.05 0.87
N TRP A 44 -11.08 -0.15 -0.14
CA TRP A 44 -10.74 0.93 -1.08
C TRP A 44 -10.35 0.36 -2.45
N CYS A 45 -10.05 1.21 -3.45
CA CYS A 45 -9.57 0.77 -4.76
C CYS A 45 -8.37 -0.20 -4.63
N SER A 46 -7.25 0.21 -4.05
CA SER A 46 -6.07 -0.65 -3.83
C SER A 46 -6.38 -1.77 -2.86
N GLY A 47 -7.27 -1.54 -1.90
CA GLY A 47 -7.64 -2.55 -0.92
C GLY A 47 -8.26 -3.80 -1.55
N LYS A 48 -8.93 -3.68 -2.70
CA LYS A 48 -9.42 -4.82 -3.50
C LYS A 48 -8.32 -5.71 -4.06
N ILE A 49 -7.04 -5.29 -4.03
CA ILE A 49 -5.92 -6.07 -4.56
C ILE A 49 -5.83 -7.46 -3.92
N SER A 50 -6.21 -7.58 -2.64
CA SER A 50 -6.31 -8.85 -1.90
C SER A 50 -7.22 -9.84 -2.60
N GLN A 51 -8.34 -9.37 -3.18
CA GLN A 51 -9.33 -10.18 -3.89
C GLN A 51 -8.75 -10.74 -5.19
N TYR A 52 -7.71 -10.10 -5.72
CA TYR A 52 -7.05 -10.46 -6.97
C TYR A 52 -5.75 -11.24 -6.75
N ILE A 53 -5.43 -11.68 -5.53
CA ILE A 53 -4.25 -12.50 -5.24
C ILE A 53 -4.71 -13.86 -4.69
N ASP A 54 -4.15 -14.94 -5.22
CA ASP A 54 -4.41 -16.31 -4.76
C ASP A 54 -3.57 -16.65 -3.53
N ALA A 55 -3.94 -16.07 -2.38
CA ALA A 55 -3.34 -16.32 -1.08
C ALA A 55 -4.41 -16.19 0.02
N TYR A 56 -4.05 -16.46 1.28
CA TYR A 56 -4.90 -16.01 2.37
C TYR A 56 -4.97 -14.49 2.34
N ALA A 57 -6.17 -13.94 2.57
CA ALA A 57 -6.30 -12.50 2.71
C ALA A 57 -7.39 -12.11 3.69
N ALA A 58 -7.19 -10.97 4.33
CA ALA A 58 -8.14 -10.37 5.25
C ALA A 58 -8.36 -8.90 4.88
N GLU A 59 -9.62 -8.54 4.62
CA GLU A 59 -10.07 -7.16 4.48
C GLU A 59 -10.58 -6.70 5.84
N THR A 60 -9.87 -5.75 6.45
CA THR A 60 -9.96 -5.51 7.91
C THR A 60 -11.00 -4.48 8.35
N LEU A 61 -10.64 -3.35 8.98
CA LEU A 61 -11.50 -2.17 9.18
C LEU A 61 -10.70 -0.91 8.84
N HIS A 62 -11.39 0.19 8.52
CA HIS A 62 -10.79 1.45 8.02
C HIS A 62 -10.02 2.23 9.11
N TRP A 63 -9.08 1.61 9.79
CA TRP A 63 -8.47 2.06 11.06
C TRP A 63 -8.01 0.86 11.92
N ARG A 64 -8.14 -0.40 11.46
CA ARG A 64 -7.72 -1.61 12.22
C ARG A 64 -6.80 -2.65 11.56
N SER A 65 -6.28 -2.43 10.36
CA SER A 65 -5.20 -3.24 9.80
C SER A 65 -3.93 -3.35 10.62
N ILE A 66 -3.39 -2.23 11.13
CA ILE A 66 -2.10 -2.27 11.86
C ILE A 66 -2.18 -3.10 13.16
N PRO A 67 -3.30 -3.10 13.90
CA PRO A 67 -3.49 -4.10 14.95
C PRO A 67 -3.63 -5.53 14.41
N PHE A 68 -4.40 -5.71 13.32
CA PHE A 68 -4.75 -7.02 12.77
C PHE A 68 -3.55 -7.80 12.21
N TRP A 69 -2.79 -7.24 11.27
CA TRP A 69 -1.59 -7.87 10.70
C TRP A 69 -0.49 -8.15 11.75
N THR A 70 -0.36 -7.33 12.79
CA THR A 70 0.56 -7.54 13.92
C THR A 70 0.10 -8.75 14.69
N TRP A 71 -1.20 -8.87 14.96
CA TRP A 71 -1.76 -10.07 15.56
C TRP A 71 -1.52 -11.31 14.69
N VAL A 72 -1.73 -11.23 13.36
CA VAL A 72 -1.46 -12.34 12.44
C VAL A 72 0.01 -12.77 12.52
N LYS A 73 0.94 -11.83 12.40
CA LYS A 73 2.38 -12.11 12.39
C LYS A 73 2.88 -12.64 13.74
N LEU A 74 2.37 -12.11 14.85
CA LEU A 74 2.72 -12.60 16.18
C LEU A 74 2.10 -13.98 16.49
N SER A 75 0.91 -14.27 15.93
CA SER A 75 0.26 -15.57 16.10
C SER A 75 0.93 -16.67 15.29
N ASN A 76 1.48 -16.35 14.12
CA ASN A 76 2.28 -17.27 13.32
C ASN A 76 3.46 -16.53 12.64
N PRO A 77 4.65 -16.53 13.28
CA PRO A 77 5.83 -15.83 12.78
C PRO A 77 6.35 -16.33 11.43
N ASN A 78 5.98 -17.55 11.01
CA ASN A 78 6.42 -18.11 9.74
C ASN A 78 5.67 -17.54 8.53
N LEU A 79 4.55 -16.84 8.74
CA LEU A 79 3.78 -16.25 7.65
C LEU A 79 4.48 -15.01 7.09
N LYS A 80 4.47 -14.90 5.76
CA LYS A 80 4.75 -13.66 5.04
C LYS A 80 3.49 -12.82 5.02
N VAL A 81 3.48 -11.79 5.86
CA VAL A 81 2.36 -10.85 5.97
C VAL A 81 2.67 -9.63 5.12
N ILE A 82 1.81 -9.34 4.15
CA ILE A 82 1.95 -8.22 3.22
C ILE A 82 0.73 -7.33 3.38
N CYS A 83 0.93 -6.09 3.78
CA CYS A 83 -0.10 -5.09 3.87
C CYS A 83 -0.07 -4.17 2.66
N ILE A 84 -1.24 -3.89 2.10
CA ILE A 84 -1.37 -3.04 0.92
C ILE A 84 -2.46 -1.99 1.16
N TRP A 85 -2.09 -0.70 1.10
CA TRP A 85 -3.03 0.40 1.33
C TRP A 85 -2.72 1.64 0.50
N TRP A 86 -3.44 2.74 0.79
CA TRP A 86 -3.28 4.05 0.17
C TRP A 86 -2.53 5.02 1.07
N ASP A 87 -2.04 6.08 0.45
CA ASP A 87 -1.38 7.22 1.08
C ASP A 87 -2.23 7.90 2.16
N TRP A 88 -3.51 8.17 1.90
CA TRP A 88 -4.34 8.80 2.94
C TRP A 88 -4.54 7.92 4.17
N ASP A 89 -4.67 6.61 3.96
CA ASP A 89 -4.84 5.70 5.08
C ASP A 89 -3.64 5.89 6.02
N TRP A 90 -2.41 5.74 5.51
CA TRP A 90 -1.21 5.73 6.34
C TRP A 90 -0.72 7.08 6.84
N TYR A 91 -0.76 8.07 5.97
CA TYR A 91 -0.27 9.40 6.30
C TYR A 91 -1.39 10.32 6.84
N GLY A 92 -2.62 9.82 6.88
CA GLY A 92 -3.79 10.52 7.41
C GLY A 92 -4.30 9.85 8.66
N ILE A 93 -5.38 9.07 8.54
CA ILE A 93 -6.11 8.51 9.70
C ILE A 93 -5.24 7.54 10.53
N TRP A 94 -4.21 6.93 9.94
CA TRP A 94 -3.39 5.91 10.59
C TRP A 94 -2.00 6.35 11.03
N LEU A 95 -1.69 7.63 10.91
CA LEU A 95 -0.32 8.11 11.12
C LEU A 95 0.27 7.64 12.45
N GLY A 96 -0.48 7.69 13.55
CA GLY A 96 0.00 7.20 14.86
C GLY A 96 0.38 5.71 14.85
N HIS A 97 -0.43 4.87 14.22
CA HIS A 97 -0.16 3.43 14.14
C HIS A 97 1.02 3.12 13.21
N PHE A 98 1.17 3.87 12.10
CA PHE A 98 2.34 3.77 11.21
C PHE A 98 3.63 4.00 11.98
N LEU A 99 3.72 5.14 12.68
CA LEU A 99 4.91 5.51 13.44
C LEU A 99 5.26 4.42 14.47
N HIS A 100 4.25 3.82 15.10
CA HIS A 100 4.48 2.71 16.02
C HIS A 100 4.81 1.38 15.34
N ALA A 101 4.36 1.13 14.11
CA ALA A 101 4.77 -0.05 13.34
C ALA A 101 6.27 0.02 13.02
N CYS A 102 6.75 1.19 12.54
CA CYS A 102 8.18 1.46 12.35
C CYS A 102 8.99 1.19 13.62
N ARG A 103 8.53 1.71 14.77
CA ARG A 103 9.22 1.53 16.05
C ARG A 103 9.21 0.11 16.59
N ARG A 104 8.15 -0.65 16.33
CA ARG A 104 8.05 -2.06 16.78
C ARG A 104 8.86 -3.00 15.90
N ASP A 105 9.11 -2.60 14.65
CA ASP A 105 10.00 -3.28 13.72
C ASP A 105 9.67 -4.77 13.51
N ILE A 106 8.38 -5.11 13.52
CA ILE A 106 7.90 -6.47 13.31
C ILE A 106 8.05 -6.79 11.82
N ASP A 107 8.54 -8.00 11.48
CA ASP A 107 8.70 -8.54 10.12
C ASP A 107 7.37 -8.54 9.34
N ILE A 108 7.04 -7.38 8.79
CA ILE A 108 5.85 -7.17 8.00
C ILE A 108 6.13 -6.19 6.89
N THR A 109 5.69 -6.55 5.69
CA THR A 109 5.86 -5.71 4.52
C THR A 109 4.68 -4.82 4.30
N TYR A 110 4.99 -3.57 3.98
CA TYR A 110 4.02 -2.53 3.89
C TYR A 110 4.17 -1.77 2.57
N LEU A 111 3.18 -1.94 1.70
CA LEU A 111 3.12 -1.34 0.37
C LEU A 111 2.06 -0.24 0.36
N VAL A 112 2.50 1.00 0.23
CA VAL A 112 1.61 2.15 0.07
C VAL A 112 1.46 2.40 -1.42
N LEU A 113 0.23 2.42 -1.89
CA LEU A 113 -0.15 2.74 -3.26
C LEU A 113 -0.57 4.21 -3.22
N ASP A 114 0.34 5.10 -3.54
CA ASP A 114 0.17 6.55 -3.36
C ASP A 114 -0.31 7.18 -4.67
N ASN A 115 -1.61 7.48 -4.76
CA ASN A 115 -2.16 8.24 -5.89
C ASN A 115 -2.46 9.70 -5.53
N GLU A 116 -2.04 10.14 -4.35
CA GLU A 116 -2.19 11.52 -3.88
C GLU A 116 -3.66 11.99 -3.82
N ASN A 117 -4.65 11.07 -3.71
CA ASN A 117 -6.07 11.42 -3.59
C ASN A 117 -6.93 10.29 -3.00
N TYR A 118 -8.17 10.61 -2.63
CA TYR A 118 -9.14 9.59 -2.21
C TYR A 118 -10.01 9.13 -3.36
N ALA A 119 -9.49 8.22 -4.18
CA ALA A 119 -10.14 7.85 -5.43
C ALA A 119 -11.55 7.25 -5.27
N LEU A 120 -11.74 6.32 -4.32
CA LEU A 120 -13.03 5.63 -4.18
C LEU A 120 -14.13 6.57 -3.65
N THR A 121 -13.79 7.54 -2.80
CA THR A 121 -14.76 8.55 -2.32
C THR A 121 -14.89 9.74 -3.25
N THR A 122 -14.35 9.65 -4.47
CA THR A 122 -14.50 10.62 -5.57
C THR A 122 -13.49 11.77 -5.62
N GLY A 123 -12.25 11.54 -5.18
CA GLY A 123 -11.10 12.40 -5.48
C GLY A 123 -10.92 13.57 -4.53
N GLN A 124 -11.01 13.32 -3.22
CA GLN A 124 -10.63 14.29 -2.18
C GLN A 124 -9.12 14.42 -2.03
N THR A 125 -8.67 15.55 -1.47
CA THR A 125 -7.27 15.80 -1.08
C THR A 125 -6.80 14.80 -0.04
N SER A 126 -5.67 14.15 -0.30
CA SER A 126 -4.91 13.29 0.60
C SER A 126 -3.74 14.03 1.28
N PRO A 127 -3.09 13.39 2.27
CA PRO A 127 -1.93 13.93 2.96
C PRO A 127 -0.67 13.95 2.10
N THR A 128 -0.67 13.32 0.92
CA THR A 128 0.42 13.40 -0.08
C THR A 128 0.04 14.25 -1.29
N THR A 129 -1.20 14.72 -1.40
CA THR A 129 -1.60 15.69 -2.43
C THR A 129 -0.66 16.90 -2.42
N PRO A 130 -0.02 17.26 -3.54
CA PRO A 130 0.85 18.42 -3.59
C PRO A 130 0.11 19.72 -3.26
N ILE A 131 0.85 20.70 -2.74
CA ILE A 131 0.34 22.07 -2.58
C ILE A 131 -0.12 22.61 -3.94
N TRP A 132 -1.08 23.54 -3.92
CA TRP A 132 -1.63 24.17 -5.13
C TRP A 132 -2.53 23.28 -6.00
N ILE A 133 -2.63 21.98 -5.71
CA ILE A 133 -3.52 21.08 -6.43
C ILE A 133 -4.97 21.28 -6.01
N LYS A 134 -5.85 21.34 -7.00
CA LYS A 134 -7.31 21.36 -6.83
C LYS A 134 -7.85 19.94 -6.85
N THR A 135 -8.73 19.64 -5.91
CA THR A 135 -9.43 18.35 -5.80
C THR A 135 -10.93 18.60 -5.65
N LYS A 136 -11.75 17.55 -5.61
CA LYS A 136 -13.20 17.72 -5.41
C LYS A 136 -13.56 18.37 -4.07
N SER A 137 -12.84 18.01 -3.01
CA SER A 137 -13.04 18.59 -1.68
C SER A 137 -12.42 19.97 -1.54
N THR A 138 -11.34 20.23 -2.30
CA THR A 138 -10.51 21.41 -2.13
C THR A 138 -10.41 22.16 -3.45
N LYS A 139 -11.45 22.98 -3.72
CA LYS A 139 -11.68 23.60 -5.04
C LYS A 139 -10.72 24.75 -5.37
N GLU A 140 -10.15 25.40 -4.35
CA GLU A 140 -9.20 26.49 -4.53
C GLU A 140 -7.79 25.95 -4.77
N TRP A 141 -7.24 25.27 -3.77
CA TRP A 141 -5.97 24.56 -3.80
C TRP A 141 -5.76 23.85 -2.45
N ASN A 142 -4.93 22.80 -2.41
CA ASN A 142 -4.55 22.15 -1.16
C ASN A 142 -3.75 23.12 -0.24
N PRO A 143 -4.31 23.54 0.91
CA PRO A 143 -3.65 24.50 1.81
C PRO A 143 -2.52 23.89 2.65
N SER A 144 -2.43 22.56 2.71
CA SER A 144 -1.52 21.85 3.61
C SER A 144 -0.31 21.32 2.86
N ASN A 145 0.87 21.43 3.46
CA ASN A 145 2.08 20.80 2.93
C ASN A 145 1.90 19.28 2.91
N PRO A 146 2.21 18.59 1.80
CA PRO A 146 2.16 17.13 1.76
C PRO A 146 3.22 16.54 2.69
N PHE A 147 2.92 15.40 3.29
CA PHE A 147 3.93 14.59 3.92
C PHE A 147 4.94 14.10 2.88
N ASN A 148 6.19 13.95 3.30
CA ASN A 148 7.15 13.14 2.57
C ASN A 148 7.17 11.75 3.22
N PRO A 149 6.63 10.71 2.56
CA PRO A 149 6.54 9.35 3.09
C PRO A 149 7.84 8.79 3.64
N VAL A 150 8.93 8.96 2.90
CA VAL A 150 10.25 8.42 3.27
C VAL A 150 10.75 9.11 4.53
N LYS A 151 10.79 10.45 4.55
CA LYS A 151 11.24 11.22 5.72
C LYS A 151 10.39 10.96 6.96
N LEU A 152 9.09 10.76 6.77
CA LEU A 152 8.18 10.43 7.85
C LEU A 152 8.51 9.06 8.46
N ALA A 153 8.73 8.05 7.63
CA ALA A 153 9.18 6.72 8.06
C ALA A 153 10.56 6.77 8.74
N GLU A 154 11.51 7.51 8.17
CA GLU A 154 12.86 7.69 8.73
C GLU A 154 12.79 8.35 10.11
N SER A 155 11.96 9.39 10.28
CA SER A 155 11.73 10.04 11.57
C SER A 155 11.14 9.11 12.64
N ALA A 156 10.45 8.06 12.19
CA ALA A 156 9.89 7.00 13.02
C ALA A 156 10.86 5.82 13.27
N TRP A 157 12.11 5.92 12.79
CA TRP A 157 13.15 4.89 12.86
C TRP A 157 12.84 3.61 12.07
N CYS A 158 12.12 3.75 10.95
CA CYS A 158 11.87 2.63 10.05
C CYS A 158 13.19 2.14 9.42
N ARG A 159 13.53 0.85 9.59
CA ARG A 159 14.81 0.29 9.09
C ARG A 159 14.86 0.15 7.58
N PHE A 160 13.72 -0.14 6.95
CA PHE A 160 13.56 -0.14 5.51
C PHE A 160 12.46 0.84 5.13
N THR A 161 12.82 1.87 4.38
CA THR A 161 11.87 2.78 3.76
C THR A 161 12.39 3.21 2.40
N ARG A 162 11.50 3.20 1.40
CA ARG A 162 11.83 3.59 0.03
C ARG A 162 10.60 4.17 -0.65
N GLU A 163 10.85 5.00 -1.65
CA GLU A 163 9.82 5.46 -2.58
C GLU A 163 10.20 5.07 -4.02
N ILE A 164 9.21 4.68 -4.82
CA ILE A 164 9.39 4.34 -6.22
C ILE A 164 8.18 4.81 -7.03
N ASP A 165 8.42 5.39 -8.20
CA ASP A 165 7.36 5.66 -9.17
C ASP A 165 7.06 4.36 -9.93
N SER A 166 5.78 3.96 -9.94
CA SER A 166 5.30 2.80 -10.68
C SER A 166 5.52 2.89 -12.20
N LYS A 167 5.89 4.07 -12.74
CA LYS A 167 6.42 4.27 -14.12
C LYS A 167 7.65 3.41 -14.35
N ASN A 168 8.53 3.30 -13.36
CA ASN A 168 9.69 2.45 -13.43
C ASN A 168 9.30 1.02 -13.06
N VAL A 169 8.67 0.31 -13.99
CA VAL A 169 8.12 -1.05 -13.76
C VAL A 169 9.19 -2.03 -13.26
N ILE A 170 10.40 -1.96 -13.81
CA ILE A 170 11.52 -2.83 -13.42
C ILE A 170 11.94 -2.51 -11.99
N GLY A 171 12.21 -1.23 -11.71
CA GLY A 171 12.61 -0.77 -10.37
C GLY A 171 11.52 -0.99 -9.32
N MET A 172 10.25 -0.84 -9.67
CA MET A 172 9.11 -1.13 -8.78
C MET A 172 9.08 -2.61 -8.41
N ARG A 173 9.27 -3.52 -9.37
CA ARG A 173 9.31 -4.96 -9.09
C ARG A 173 10.48 -5.31 -8.15
N GLU A 174 11.65 -4.73 -8.38
CA GLU A 174 12.82 -4.93 -7.52
C GLU A 174 12.59 -4.37 -6.11
N ALA A 175 12.04 -3.16 -6.00
CA ALA A 175 11.74 -2.54 -4.71
C ALA A 175 10.70 -3.35 -3.91
N ILE A 176 9.65 -3.86 -4.56
CA ILE A 176 8.67 -4.76 -3.92
C ILE A 176 9.36 -6.02 -3.42
N LYS A 177 10.24 -6.63 -4.23
CA LYS A 177 11.01 -7.81 -3.82
C LYS A 177 11.89 -7.53 -2.62
N GLU A 178 12.64 -6.43 -2.63
CA GLU A 178 13.48 -5.99 -1.51
C GLU A 178 12.64 -5.79 -0.23
N ALA A 179 11.51 -5.11 -0.34
CA ALA A 179 10.62 -4.86 0.79
C ALA A 179 10.11 -6.17 1.41
N ILE A 180 9.71 -7.16 0.60
CA ILE A 180 9.17 -8.42 1.13
C ILE A 180 10.26 -9.35 1.69
N MET A 181 11.49 -9.23 1.18
CA MET A 181 12.65 -9.99 1.66
C MET A 181 13.30 -9.36 2.89
N HIS A 182 13.00 -8.10 3.21
CA HIS A 182 13.50 -7.47 4.41
C HIS A 182 13.00 -8.23 5.66
N PRO A 183 13.88 -8.56 6.63
CA PRO A 183 13.52 -9.40 7.79
C PRO A 183 12.80 -8.64 8.91
N TRP A 184 12.47 -7.37 8.70
CA TRP A 184 11.85 -6.49 9.69
C TRP A 184 10.72 -5.67 9.05
N PHE A 185 10.26 -4.65 9.74
CA PHE A 185 9.25 -3.78 9.18
C PHE A 185 9.78 -3.06 7.94
N SER A 186 9.09 -3.22 6.81
CA SER A 186 9.47 -2.60 5.54
C SER A 186 8.37 -1.75 4.97
N HIS A 187 8.69 -0.48 4.75
CA HIS A 187 7.81 0.50 4.14
C HIS A 187 8.25 0.79 2.69
N LEU A 188 7.35 0.62 1.73
CA LEU A 188 7.56 1.01 0.35
C LEU A 188 6.42 1.90 -0.12
N ASN A 189 6.72 3.18 -0.37
CA ASN A 189 5.79 4.11 -1.02
C ASN A 189 5.87 3.95 -2.54
N ILE A 190 4.77 3.57 -3.18
CA ILE A 190 4.67 3.38 -4.62
C ILE A 190 3.81 4.50 -5.19
N ILE A 191 4.43 5.51 -5.77
CA ILE A 191 3.72 6.59 -6.45
C ILE A 191 3.06 6.00 -7.69
N GLN A 192 1.76 6.24 -7.84
CA GLN A 192 1.00 5.74 -8.98
C GLN A 192 -0.02 6.74 -9.51
N ALA A 193 -0.46 6.53 -10.75
CA ALA A 193 -1.46 7.37 -11.37
C ALA A 193 -2.89 6.84 -11.13
N CYS A 194 -3.81 7.74 -10.86
CA CYS A 194 -5.24 7.45 -10.83
C CYS A 194 -5.93 8.17 -12.00
N PRO A 195 -6.25 7.48 -13.11
CA PRO A 195 -6.74 8.13 -14.32
C PRO A 195 -8.08 8.87 -14.13
N SER A 196 -8.86 8.51 -13.10
CA SER A 196 -10.16 9.13 -12.84
C SER A 196 -10.08 10.42 -12.03
N TRP A 197 -9.05 10.59 -11.19
CA TRP A 197 -9.00 11.68 -10.20
C TRP A 197 -7.66 12.41 -10.12
N LYS A 198 -6.54 11.74 -10.40
CA LYS A 198 -5.20 12.37 -10.44
C LYS A 198 -4.94 12.90 -11.84
N VAL A 199 -5.26 14.17 -12.05
CA VAL A 199 -5.15 14.88 -13.36
C VAL A 199 -3.95 15.85 -13.41
N TRP A 200 -3.00 15.67 -12.52
CA TRP A 200 -1.75 16.44 -12.43
C TRP A 200 -0.53 15.53 -12.54
#